data_AF-A0A2U9P084-F1
#
_entry.id   AF-A0A2U9P084-F1
#
_cell.length_a   1.000
_cell.length_b   1.000
_cell.length_c   1.000
_cell.angle_alpha   90.00
_cell.angle_beta   90.00
_cell.angle_gamma   90.00
#
_symmetry.space_group_name_H-M   'P 1'
#
loop_
_entity.id
_entity.type
_entity.pdbx_description
1 polymer ?
#
loop_
_entity_poly.entity_id
_entity_poly.type
_entity_poly.pdbx_seq_one_letter_code
_entity_poly.pdbx_strand_id
1 'polypeptide(L)'
;MTPAGEGGDKTTTEDRGASSPHSAPPPGPPPPRHPPTRGRRPPLSTPSGASHEHQASQDPRRGGGPRPLPLRPRRLPGRRLDRVADQPHRPRRRREPGQAVHHLPRLRRRDPPRQVRRQRHRRPPGHRGQRGGGVSPLACRQCGNTDGPFTRDGICEDCEDGKPGWVDGLPAEDYHADRTTISSTGLRALLPPGCPAQFHYDREHPAAPKREFDLGNAVHAELLGEGAVLAPLDFDSYQTKAAQEARDEARADGRVPLLAKEWEQVQAMVAAVRSHPIAGPLFAPGMGVAERSMYWTDPATGVRCRIRPDWLRNRETGGRLIVVDVKTARAVDPAALQRAVYEHGYHAQAAFYLAGVKALGLHGDQEPAFVFAFQSKTPPYLVHLVELDFPALTLGAARNERALRIYAECQRTGVWPGFNDQITYLPLPPYAEKRDNEEYL
;
A
#
# COMPACT_ATOMS: atom_id res chain seq x y z
N MET A 1 75.80 -34.08 -25.38
CA MET A 1 75.76 -32.69 -25.88
C MET A 1 74.88 -31.88 -24.92
N THR A 2 75.51 -31.18 -23.99
CA THR A 2 74.95 -30.03 -23.27
C THR A 2 75.42 -28.76 -24.02
N PRO A 3 74.74 -27.61 -23.94
CA PRO A 3 74.73 -26.74 -22.74
C PRO A 3 73.31 -26.28 -22.34
N ALA A 4 72.98 -26.02 -21.07
CA ALA A 4 73.39 -24.89 -20.20
C ALA A 4 72.79 -23.55 -20.70
N GLY A 5 72.22 -22.66 -19.87
CA GLY A 5 72.02 -22.52 -18.43
C GLY A 5 70.92 -21.45 -18.23
N GLU A 6 70.63 -20.78 -17.12
CA GLU A 6 71.07 -20.59 -15.73
C GLU A 6 69.81 -19.99 -15.06
N GLY A 7 69.39 -20.31 -13.83
CA GLY A 7 70.01 -19.92 -12.56
C GLY A 7 68.96 -19.18 -11.72
N GLY A 8 68.36 -19.83 -10.72
CA GLY A 8 68.48 -19.47 -9.29
C GLY A 8 67.12 -18.98 -8.76
N ASP A 9 66.71 -19.11 -7.51
CA ASP A 9 67.30 -19.59 -6.25
C ASP A 9 66.15 -19.63 -5.21
N LYS A 10 66.19 -20.58 -4.25
CA LYS A 10 65.42 -20.62 -2.96
C LYS A 10 63.88 -20.68 -3.05
N THR A 11 63.12 -21.39 -2.21
CA THR A 11 63.33 -22.01 -0.89
C THR A 11 62.17 -22.98 -0.63
N THR A 12 62.43 -23.96 0.21
CA THR A 12 61.56 -24.99 0.80
C THR A 12 60.28 -24.46 1.47
N THR A 13 59.15 -25.15 1.25
CA THR A 13 58.06 -25.25 2.24
C THR A 13 57.45 -26.65 2.20
N GLU A 14 57.69 -27.43 3.26
CA GLU A 14 56.82 -28.54 3.65
C GLU A 14 55.55 -27.96 4.31
N ASP A 15 54.36 -28.46 3.99
CA ASP A 15 53.39 -28.73 5.04
C ASP A 15 52.46 -29.90 4.68
N ARG A 16 52.13 -30.64 5.72
CA ARG A 16 51.48 -31.95 5.77
C ARG A 16 49.96 -31.78 5.94
N GLY A 17 49.24 -32.86 5.66
CA GLY A 17 48.02 -33.18 6.41
C GLY A 17 46.71 -33.06 5.64
N ALA A 18 46.42 -34.05 4.81
CA ALA A 18 45.07 -34.34 4.35
C ALA A 18 44.21 -34.84 5.53
N SER A 19 43.04 -34.21 5.73
CA SER A 19 41.99 -34.70 6.63
C SER A 19 40.64 -34.63 5.92
N SER A 20 39.93 -35.76 5.93
CA SER A 20 38.68 -36.06 5.26
C SER A 20 37.52 -35.09 5.56
N PRO A 21 36.55 -34.92 4.64
CA PRO A 21 35.30 -34.23 4.95
C PRO A 21 34.35 -35.15 5.74
N HIS A 22 33.86 -34.65 6.88
CA HIS A 22 32.81 -35.29 7.67
C HIS A 22 31.48 -35.29 6.90
N SER A 23 30.98 -36.48 6.60
CA SER A 23 29.63 -36.73 6.08
C SER A 23 28.56 -36.32 7.10
N ALA A 24 27.52 -35.63 6.62
CA ALA A 24 26.30 -35.38 7.39
C ALA A 24 25.54 -36.69 7.68
N PRO A 25 24.89 -36.83 8.85
CA PRO A 25 24.11 -38.03 9.17
C PRO A 25 22.82 -38.09 8.32
N PRO A 26 22.33 -39.30 7.96
CA PRO A 26 21.12 -39.45 7.17
C PRO A 26 19.86 -39.04 7.98
N PRO A 27 18.79 -38.56 7.31
CA PRO A 27 17.56 -38.19 7.98
C PRO A 27 16.86 -39.41 8.59
N GLY A 28 16.32 -39.23 9.80
CA GLY A 28 15.56 -40.25 10.52
C GLY A 28 14.24 -40.65 9.82
N PRO A 29 13.66 -41.80 10.18
CA PRO A 29 12.47 -42.33 9.53
C PRO A 29 11.23 -41.46 9.78
N PRO A 30 10.28 -41.38 8.83
CA PRO A 30 9.06 -40.60 8.98
C PRO A 30 8.11 -41.20 10.03
N PRO A 31 7.27 -40.38 10.70
CA PRO A 31 6.31 -40.86 11.68
C PRO A 31 5.22 -41.75 11.05
N PRO A 32 4.62 -42.68 11.83
CA PRO A 32 3.62 -43.62 11.33
C PRO A 32 2.35 -42.91 10.86
N ARG A 33 1.82 -43.34 9.71
CA ARG A 33 0.56 -42.85 9.14
C ARG A 33 -0.64 -43.42 9.92
N HIS A 34 -1.48 -42.55 10.47
CA HIS A 34 -2.77 -42.95 11.03
C HIS A 34 -3.78 -43.31 9.91
N PRO A 35 -4.58 -44.38 10.06
CA PRO A 35 -5.60 -44.76 9.09
C PRO A 35 -6.82 -43.82 9.12
N PRO A 36 -7.55 -43.67 7.99
CA PRO A 36 -8.70 -42.76 7.91
C PRO A 36 -9.91 -43.30 8.67
N THR A 37 -10.43 -42.50 9.61
CA THR A 37 -11.69 -42.75 10.32
C THR A 37 -12.88 -42.54 9.37
N ARG A 38 -13.58 -43.64 9.05
CA ARG A 38 -14.92 -43.63 8.42
C ARG A 38 -15.97 -43.30 9.48
N GLY A 39 -16.79 -42.28 9.26
CA GLY A 39 -17.87 -41.90 10.18
C GLY A 39 -18.99 -41.08 9.55
N ARG A 40 -19.94 -41.80 8.92
CA ARG A 40 -21.40 -41.56 8.76
C ARG A 40 -21.95 -40.15 8.42
N ARG A 41 -22.51 -40.02 7.20
CA ARG A 41 -23.53 -39.02 6.81
C ARG A 41 -24.94 -39.47 7.23
N PRO A 42 -25.84 -38.56 7.64
CA PRO A 42 -27.28 -38.86 7.75
C PRO A 42 -28.02 -38.65 6.41
N PRO A 43 -29.20 -39.30 6.21
CA PRO A 43 -29.78 -39.50 4.87
C PRO A 43 -30.72 -38.39 4.39
N LEU A 44 -30.85 -38.32 3.06
CA LEU A 44 -31.81 -37.55 2.28
C LEU A 44 -33.23 -38.14 2.39
N SER A 45 -34.22 -37.26 2.43
CA SER A 45 -35.64 -37.58 2.29
C SER A 45 -36.18 -36.88 1.04
N THR A 46 -36.60 -37.64 0.04
CA THR A 46 -37.52 -37.22 -1.03
C THR A 46 -38.95 -37.64 -0.66
N PRO A 47 -39.96 -37.03 -1.30
CA PRO A 47 -40.86 -37.90 -2.05
C PRO A 47 -41.20 -37.41 -3.46
N SER A 48 -41.66 -38.41 -4.21
CA SER A 48 -41.99 -38.53 -5.63
C SER A 48 -43.39 -38.05 -6.01
N GLY A 49 -43.61 -37.78 -7.31
CA GLY A 49 -44.91 -37.87 -8.01
C GLY A 49 -45.26 -36.60 -8.82
N ALA A 50 -45.09 -36.53 -10.15
CA ALA A 50 -45.99 -37.07 -11.21
C ALA A 50 -47.31 -36.25 -11.33
N SER A 51 -47.83 -35.70 -12.44
CA SER A 51 -47.58 -35.70 -13.90
C SER A 51 -48.52 -34.68 -14.60
N HIS A 52 -48.27 -34.38 -15.90
CA HIS A 52 -49.19 -33.94 -16.99
C HIS A 52 -49.99 -32.61 -16.85
N GLU A 53 -49.72 -31.60 -17.69
CA GLU A 53 -50.37 -31.28 -19.00
C GLU A 53 -51.87 -30.91 -18.94
N HIS A 54 -52.24 -29.66 -19.26
CA HIS A 54 -53.01 -29.26 -20.47
C HIS A 54 -53.46 -27.79 -20.48
N GLN A 55 -53.85 -27.37 -21.69
CA GLN A 55 -54.03 -26.03 -22.25
C GLN A 55 -55.33 -25.28 -21.90
N ALA A 56 -55.24 -23.94 -22.05
CA ALA A 56 -56.17 -23.02 -22.71
C ALA A 56 -57.63 -22.78 -22.21
N SER A 57 -57.84 -21.52 -21.80
CA SER A 57 -58.76 -20.53 -22.41
C SER A 57 -60.21 -20.33 -21.93
N GLN A 58 -60.56 -19.03 -21.88
CA GLN A 58 -61.88 -18.37 -22.04
C GLN A 58 -62.64 -17.85 -20.78
N ASP A 59 -62.77 -16.52 -20.79
CA ASP A 59 -63.64 -15.54 -20.07
C ASP A 59 -65.15 -15.73 -20.48
N PRO A 60 -66.23 -15.05 -19.98
CA PRO A 60 -66.28 -13.86 -19.13
C PRO A 60 -67.51 -13.58 -18.18
N ARG A 61 -67.43 -12.44 -17.46
CA ARG A 61 -68.48 -11.53 -16.89
C ARG A 61 -69.25 -11.90 -15.59
N ARG A 62 -69.06 -11.09 -14.52
CA ARG A 62 -69.91 -9.91 -14.12
C ARG A 62 -69.60 -9.45 -12.67
N GLY A 63 -69.49 -8.12 -12.45
CA GLY A 63 -70.04 -7.45 -11.25
C GLY A 63 -69.11 -6.62 -10.34
N GLY A 64 -69.22 -5.27 -10.44
CA GLY A 64 -69.18 -4.31 -9.32
C GLY A 64 -67.82 -3.81 -8.76
N GLY A 65 -67.53 -2.50 -8.89
CA GLY A 65 -66.32 -1.80 -8.36
C GLY A 65 -66.42 -1.35 -6.88
N PRO A 66 -65.76 -0.27 -6.41
CA PRO A 66 -64.61 0.48 -6.95
C PRO A 66 -63.36 0.43 -6.03
N ARG A 67 -62.20 0.86 -6.56
CA ARG A 67 -60.87 0.89 -5.93
C ARG A 67 -60.71 1.99 -4.86
N PRO A 68 -59.89 1.78 -3.80
CA PRO A 68 -59.32 2.87 -3.02
C PRO A 68 -57.86 3.20 -3.40
N LEU A 69 -57.57 4.50 -3.41
CA LEU A 69 -56.25 5.14 -3.58
C LEU A 69 -55.54 5.38 -2.22
N PRO A 70 -54.25 5.76 -2.18
CA PRO A 70 -53.32 5.40 -1.11
C PRO A 70 -53.24 6.38 0.06
N LEU A 71 -52.72 5.87 1.18
CA LEU A 71 -52.52 6.53 2.46
C LEU A 71 -51.44 7.64 2.37
N ARG A 72 -51.77 8.82 2.92
CA ARG A 72 -50.85 9.96 3.16
C ARG A 72 -50.33 9.98 4.61
N PRO A 73 -49.17 10.64 4.87
CA PRO A 73 -48.44 10.57 6.13
C PRO A 73 -48.97 11.50 7.24
N ARG A 74 -48.68 11.13 8.50
CA ARG A 74 -49.04 11.86 9.73
C ARG A 74 -48.23 13.15 9.90
N ARG A 75 -48.92 14.22 10.31
CA ARG A 75 -48.40 15.56 10.66
C ARG A 75 -47.82 15.60 12.09
N LEU A 76 -46.70 16.32 12.27
CA LEU A 76 -46.27 16.90 13.54
C LEU A 76 -46.80 18.35 13.65
N PRO A 77 -47.13 18.86 14.85
CA PRO A 77 -47.53 20.26 15.01
C PRO A 77 -46.33 21.19 15.22
N GLY A 78 -46.31 22.31 14.52
CA GLY A 78 -45.39 23.41 14.74
C GLY A 78 -45.91 24.43 15.76
N ARG A 79 -45.00 25.20 16.36
CA ARG A 79 -45.27 26.53 16.93
C ARG A 79 -44.30 27.56 16.36
N ARG A 80 -44.84 28.77 16.20
CA ARG A 80 -44.43 29.91 15.39
C ARG A 80 -43.18 30.64 15.88
N LEU A 81 -42.56 31.32 14.92
CA LEU A 81 -41.57 32.39 15.03
C LEU A 81 -42.24 33.71 15.43
N ASP A 82 -41.55 34.52 16.24
CA ASP A 82 -41.57 35.98 16.15
C ASP A 82 -40.13 36.51 16.17
N ARG A 83 -39.84 37.43 15.23
CA ARG A 83 -38.60 38.20 15.07
C ARG A 83 -38.60 39.37 16.05
N VAL A 84 -37.43 39.78 16.59
CA VAL A 84 -36.93 41.18 16.65
C VAL A 84 -35.39 41.16 16.78
N ALA A 85 -34.77 42.20 16.24
CA ALA A 85 -33.36 42.45 15.93
C ALA A 85 -32.44 42.85 17.12
N ASP A 86 -31.18 43.13 16.74
CA ASP A 86 -30.09 43.88 17.40
C ASP A 86 -29.06 43.16 18.31
N GLN A 87 -27.87 42.97 17.74
CA GLN A 87 -26.55 43.16 18.39
C GLN A 87 -26.28 44.69 18.50
N PRO A 88 -25.30 45.23 19.28
CA PRO A 88 -23.99 44.65 19.62
C PRO A 88 -23.36 45.03 20.98
N HIS A 89 -22.26 44.35 21.34
CA HIS A 89 -20.93 44.94 21.65
C HIS A 89 -20.10 44.18 22.70
N ARG A 90 -18.90 43.78 22.26
CA ARG A 90 -17.71 43.50 23.09
C ARG A 90 -17.15 44.81 23.67
N PRO A 91 -16.53 44.80 24.86
CA PRO A 91 -15.53 45.81 25.19
C PRO A 91 -14.12 45.34 24.82
N ARG A 92 -13.41 46.23 24.12
CA ARG A 92 -11.97 46.16 23.81
C ARG A 92 -11.13 46.55 25.04
N ARG A 93 -9.91 46.00 25.06
CA ARG A 93 -8.76 46.49 25.84
C ARG A 93 -8.61 48.01 25.75
N ARG A 94 -8.31 48.65 26.89
CA ARG A 94 -7.60 49.95 26.96
C ARG A 94 -6.28 49.76 27.70
N ARG A 95 -5.27 50.49 27.23
CA ARG A 95 -3.90 50.61 27.73
C ARG A 95 -3.69 52.07 28.19
N GLU A 96 -2.76 52.24 29.15
CA GLU A 96 -1.94 53.44 29.48
C GLU A 96 -2.48 54.49 30.48
N PRO A 97 -1.65 55.36 31.13
CA PRO A 97 -0.16 55.41 31.30
C PRO A 97 0.35 55.79 32.74
N GLY A 98 1.70 55.80 32.93
CA GLY A 98 2.45 56.76 33.78
C GLY A 98 2.70 56.37 35.27
N GLN A 99 3.89 55.88 35.65
CA GLN A 99 5.08 56.61 36.15
C GLN A 99 4.95 57.33 37.51
N ALA A 100 5.71 56.84 38.51
CA ALA A 100 6.34 57.65 39.56
C ALA A 100 7.67 57.00 39.97
N VAL A 101 8.65 57.86 40.27
CA VAL A 101 10.10 57.64 40.30
C VAL A 101 10.60 57.75 41.73
N HIS A 102 11.59 56.94 42.15
CA HIS A 102 12.51 57.31 43.23
C HIS A 102 13.94 56.81 42.96
N HIS A 103 14.90 57.63 43.39
CA HIS A 103 16.30 57.72 42.96
C HIS A 103 17.30 56.79 43.70
N LEU A 104 18.19 56.17 42.91
CA LEU A 104 19.65 55.88 43.01
C LEU A 104 20.42 55.97 44.36
N PRO A 105 21.53 55.19 44.49
CA PRO A 105 22.84 55.79 44.17
C PRO A 105 23.81 54.94 43.31
N ARG A 106 24.72 55.71 42.70
CA ARG A 106 25.74 55.47 41.67
C ARG A 106 26.91 54.57 42.08
N LEU A 107 27.51 53.86 41.10
CA LEU A 107 28.97 53.69 41.01
C LEU A 107 29.52 53.79 39.57
N ARG A 108 30.27 54.89 39.36
CA ARG A 108 31.46 55.18 38.53
C ARG A 108 31.65 54.55 37.13
N ARG A 109 31.58 55.42 36.11
CA ARG A 109 32.20 55.27 34.78
C ARG A 109 33.66 55.73 34.80
N ARG A 110 34.52 55.08 34.00
CA ARG A 110 35.82 55.60 33.55
C ARG A 110 35.78 55.74 32.02
N ASP A 111 36.20 56.90 31.55
CA ASP A 111 36.38 57.27 30.14
C ASP A 111 37.73 56.77 29.56
N PRO A 112 37.90 56.75 28.23
CA PRO A 112 38.91 55.95 27.52
C PRO A 112 40.16 56.76 27.11
N PRO A 113 41.29 56.11 26.76
CA PRO A 113 42.37 56.77 26.06
C PRO A 113 42.38 56.52 24.54
N ARG A 114 43.02 57.48 23.86
CA ARG A 114 43.05 57.80 22.43
C ARG A 114 43.80 56.79 21.53
N GLN A 115 43.48 56.93 20.25
CA GLN A 115 43.99 56.26 19.05
C GLN A 115 45.51 56.37 18.85
N VAL A 116 46.12 55.27 18.37
CA VAL A 116 47.24 55.30 17.42
C VAL A 116 46.94 54.28 16.31
N ARG A 117 46.83 54.74 15.06
CA ARG A 117 46.81 53.89 13.85
C ARG A 117 48.25 53.61 13.44
N ARG A 118 48.58 52.37 13.08
CA ARG A 118 49.12 52.01 11.74
C ARG A 118 49.21 50.49 11.50
N GLN A 119 48.57 50.10 10.40
CA GLN A 119 48.94 49.11 9.37
C GLN A 119 48.93 47.59 9.66
N ARG A 120 47.78 47.01 9.27
CA ARG A 120 47.55 45.82 8.42
C ARG A 120 48.61 44.69 8.43
N HIS A 121 48.23 43.56 9.05
CA HIS A 121 48.46 42.22 8.48
C HIS A 121 47.15 41.42 8.55
N ARG A 122 46.75 40.84 7.41
CA ARG A 122 45.54 40.00 7.28
C ARG A 122 45.72 38.70 8.07
N ARG A 123 44.82 38.42 9.00
CA ARG A 123 44.60 37.08 9.60
C ARG A 123 43.37 36.44 8.96
N PRO A 124 43.37 35.12 8.71
CA PRO A 124 42.22 34.40 8.19
C PRO A 124 41.16 34.24 9.29
N PRO A 125 39.85 34.30 8.97
CA PRO A 125 38.82 34.12 9.97
C PRO A 125 38.60 32.63 10.24
N GLY A 126 38.92 32.22 11.48
CA GLY A 126 38.34 31.06 12.11
C GLY A 126 36.87 31.31 12.48
N HIS A 127 36.10 30.24 12.34
CA HIS A 127 34.82 29.89 12.97
C HIS A 127 34.03 30.98 13.71
N ARG A 128 32.81 31.22 13.23
CA ARG A 128 31.63 31.46 14.07
C ARG A 128 30.55 30.46 13.72
N GLY A 129 30.08 29.75 14.74
CA GLY A 129 29.23 28.58 14.62
C GLY A 129 27.83 28.83 14.10
N GLN A 130 27.22 27.73 13.67
CA GLN A 130 25.77 27.57 13.68
C GLN A 130 25.44 26.33 14.51
N ARG A 131 24.61 26.56 15.52
CA ARG A 131 23.75 25.54 16.12
C ARG A 131 22.74 25.12 15.06
N GLY A 132 22.60 23.81 14.88
CA GLY A 132 21.61 23.20 14.01
C GLY A 132 22.01 21.75 13.75
N GLY A 133 21.66 20.87 14.68
CA GLY A 133 21.72 19.43 14.44
C GLY A 133 20.72 19.06 13.34
N GLY A 134 21.17 19.11 12.09
CA GLY A 134 20.51 18.47 10.97
C GLY A 134 21.21 17.14 10.77
N VAL A 135 20.49 16.04 10.96
CA VAL A 135 20.90 14.74 10.44
C VAL A 135 21.13 14.96 8.94
N SER A 136 22.38 14.82 8.48
CA SER A 136 22.64 14.86 7.03
C SER A 136 21.78 13.75 6.40
N PRO A 137 20.92 14.05 5.41
CA PRO A 137 20.09 13.04 4.82
C PRO A 137 20.98 11.92 4.28
N LEU A 138 20.61 10.66 4.52
CA LEU A 138 21.31 9.52 3.93
C LEU A 138 21.15 9.47 2.39
N ALA A 139 20.21 10.25 1.84
CA ALA A 139 19.95 10.46 0.42
C ALA A 139 19.13 11.73 0.19
N CYS A 140 19.22 12.32 -1.00
CA CYS A 140 18.44 13.49 -1.39
C CYS A 140 16.93 13.23 -1.33
N ARG A 141 16.18 14.16 -0.74
CA ARG A 141 14.70 14.06 -0.60
C ARG A 141 13.93 14.16 -1.92
N GLN A 142 14.57 14.68 -2.97
CA GLN A 142 13.99 14.90 -4.29
C GLN A 142 14.45 13.84 -5.30
N CYS A 143 15.76 13.72 -5.51
CA CYS A 143 16.37 12.83 -6.51
C CYS A 143 16.66 11.41 -5.97
N GLY A 144 16.69 11.22 -4.65
CA GLY A 144 17.10 9.95 -4.04
C GLY A 144 18.59 9.63 -4.13
N ASN A 145 19.41 10.50 -4.72
CA ASN A 145 20.86 10.33 -4.82
C ASN A 145 21.51 10.32 -3.43
N THR A 146 22.44 9.40 -3.20
CA THR A 146 23.25 9.27 -1.99
C THR A 146 24.58 10.00 -2.09
N ASP A 147 25.00 10.38 -3.30
CA ASP A 147 26.30 10.98 -3.58
C ASP A 147 26.24 12.52 -3.51
N GLY A 148 27.14 13.08 -2.71
CA GLY A 148 27.47 14.51 -2.74
C GLY A 148 26.65 15.41 -1.81
N PRO A 149 27.14 16.63 -1.58
CA PRO A 149 26.68 17.49 -0.48
C PRO A 149 25.19 17.82 -0.61
N PHE A 150 24.49 17.64 0.51
CA PHE A 150 23.09 18.00 0.62
C PHE A 150 22.94 19.44 1.08
N THR A 151 22.00 20.17 0.48
CA THR A 151 21.58 21.48 0.99
C THR A 151 21.03 21.34 2.42
N ARG A 152 20.87 22.47 3.13
CA ARG A 152 20.27 22.47 4.48
C ARG A 152 18.88 21.80 4.54
N ASP A 153 18.18 21.78 3.41
CA ASP A 153 16.85 21.20 3.26
C ASP A 153 16.89 19.72 2.80
N GLY A 154 18.09 19.18 2.57
CA GLY A 154 18.32 17.78 2.27
C GLY A 154 18.17 17.40 0.80
N ILE A 155 18.50 18.31 -0.11
CA ILE A 155 18.44 18.11 -1.56
C ILE A 155 19.87 18.03 -2.12
N CYS A 156 20.14 17.09 -3.04
CA CYS A 156 21.41 16.94 -3.76
C CYS A 156 21.70 18.26 -4.54
N GLU A 157 22.93 18.76 -4.51
CA GLU A 157 23.29 19.99 -5.23
C GLU A 157 23.04 19.89 -6.75
N ASP A 158 23.17 18.68 -7.32
CA ASP A 158 22.95 18.37 -8.75
C ASP A 158 21.54 17.81 -9.04
N CYS A 159 20.52 18.27 -8.32
CA CYS A 159 19.13 17.87 -8.54
C CYS A 159 18.56 18.55 -9.81
N GLU A 160 19.17 18.30 -10.97
CA GLU A 160 18.67 18.75 -12.27
C GLU A 160 17.36 18.03 -12.57
N ASP A 161 16.24 18.69 -12.26
CA ASP A 161 15.13 18.90 -13.20
C ASP A 161 13.80 19.31 -12.55
N GLY A 162 13.70 19.46 -11.22
CA GLY A 162 12.43 19.90 -10.62
C GLY A 162 11.21 19.05 -11.05
N LYS A 163 11.44 17.83 -11.55
CA LYS A 163 10.39 16.93 -11.98
C LYS A 163 9.66 16.50 -10.71
N PRO A 164 8.34 16.70 -10.65
CA PRO A 164 7.56 16.26 -9.52
C PRO A 164 7.72 14.74 -9.39
N GLY A 165 7.88 14.25 -8.16
CA GLY A 165 8.43 12.93 -7.83
C GLY A 165 7.64 11.74 -8.36
N TRP A 166 7.63 11.51 -9.68
CA TRP A 166 7.06 10.33 -10.32
C TRP A 166 7.82 9.97 -11.60
N VAL A 167 7.67 8.72 -12.01
CA VAL A 167 8.32 8.10 -13.18
C VAL A 167 7.27 7.24 -13.89
N ASP A 168 7.11 7.48 -15.19
CA ASP A 168 6.25 6.69 -16.08
C ASP A 168 7.08 5.58 -16.75
N GLY A 169 6.48 4.42 -16.99
CA GLY A 169 7.14 3.29 -17.65
C GLY A 169 8.32 2.69 -16.87
N LEU A 170 8.41 2.95 -15.57
CA LEU A 170 9.41 2.30 -14.71
C LEU A 170 9.11 0.79 -14.68
N PRO A 171 10.08 -0.08 -15.01
CA PRO A 171 9.87 -1.52 -14.93
C PRO A 171 9.39 -1.95 -13.54
N ALA A 172 8.42 -2.86 -13.50
CA ALA A 172 7.84 -3.35 -12.24
C ALA A 172 8.91 -3.97 -11.32
N GLU A 173 9.91 -4.63 -11.91
CA GLU A 173 11.05 -5.21 -11.19
C GLU A 173 11.84 -4.14 -10.42
N ASP A 174 12.19 -3.04 -11.09
CA ASP A 174 12.90 -1.91 -10.47
C ASP A 174 12.06 -1.26 -9.35
N TYR A 175 10.76 -1.08 -9.60
CA TYR A 175 9.84 -0.57 -8.59
C TYR A 175 9.78 -1.48 -7.35
N HIS A 176 9.78 -2.80 -7.52
CA HIS A 176 9.72 -3.75 -6.41
C HIS A 176 11.08 -3.96 -5.73
N ALA A 177 12.17 -3.83 -6.47
CA ALA A 177 13.54 -3.96 -5.97
C ALA A 177 13.97 -2.78 -5.09
N ASP A 178 13.35 -1.60 -5.21
CA ASP A 178 13.70 -0.44 -4.39
C ASP A 178 13.49 -0.73 -2.88
N ARG A 179 14.58 -0.64 -2.11
CA ARG A 179 14.61 -0.84 -0.65
C ARG A 179 14.81 0.46 0.12
N THR A 180 15.04 1.56 -0.59
CA THR A 180 15.30 2.90 -0.04
C THR A 180 14.01 3.63 0.30
N THR A 181 12.88 3.20 -0.28
CA THR A 181 11.55 3.76 -0.03
C THR A 181 10.56 2.71 0.47
N ILE A 182 9.46 3.13 1.10
CA ILE A 182 8.41 2.25 1.63
C ILE A 182 7.12 2.37 0.81
N SER A 183 6.52 1.22 0.46
CA SER A 183 5.23 1.15 -0.24
C SER A 183 4.05 0.98 0.71
N SER A 184 2.82 1.15 0.23
CA SER A 184 1.61 0.86 1.03
C SER A 184 1.60 -0.57 1.57
N THR A 185 1.97 -1.55 0.75
CA THR A 185 2.05 -2.95 1.19
C THR A 185 3.11 -3.14 2.26
N GLY A 186 4.26 -2.47 2.13
CA GLY A 186 5.29 -2.47 3.16
C GLY A 186 4.80 -1.89 4.49
N LEU A 187 4.12 -0.74 4.48
CA LEU A 187 3.55 -0.16 5.70
C LEU A 187 2.51 -1.07 6.36
N ARG A 188 1.63 -1.68 5.57
CA ARG A 188 0.64 -2.63 6.10
C ARG A 188 1.29 -3.86 6.74
N ALA A 189 2.41 -4.34 6.20
CA ALA A 189 3.14 -5.48 6.73
C ALA A 189 3.84 -5.20 8.09
N LEU A 190 4.08 -3.93 8.44
CA LEU A 190 4.65 -3.56 9.74
C LEU A 190 3.66 -3.66 10.90
N LEU A 191 2.36 -3.68 10.61
CA LEU A 191 1.30 -3.72 11.62
C LEU A 191 0.66 -5.12 11.67
N PRO A 192 0.03 -5.49 12.80
CA PRO A 192 -0.70 -6.75 12.89
C PRO A 192 -1.68 -6.95 11.72
N PRO A 193 -1.73 -8.16 11.13
CA PRO A 193 -1.11 -9.41 11.61
C PRO A 193 0.40 -9.56 11.30
N GLY A 194 1.03 -8.61 10.62
CA GLY A 194 2.48 -8.58 10.43
C GLY A 194 3.23 -7.92 11.60
N CYS A 195 4.55 -7.77 11.44
CA CYS A 195 5.42 -7.08 12.39
C CYS A 195 6.71 -6.59 11.71
N PRO A 196 7.44 -5.63 12.31
CA PRO A 196 8.69 -5.11 11.75
C PRO A 196 9.76 -6.16 11.48
N ALA A 197 9.97 -7.12 12.38
CA ALA A 197 10.94 -8.20 12.20
C ALA A 197 10.63 -9.04 10.95
N GLN A 198 9.38 -9.47 10.78
CA GLN A 198 8.97 -10.27 9.62
C GLN A 198 9.08 -9.46 8.32
N PHE A 199 8.62 -8.20 8.33
CA PHE A 199 8.77 -7.30 7.19
C PHE A 199 10.24 -7.15 6.77
N HIS A 200 11.14 -6.99 7.74
CA HIS A 200 12.58 -6.87 7.46
C HIS A 200 13.12 -8.14 6.81
N TYR A 201 12.78 -9.31 7.36
CA TYR A 201 13.17 -10.61 6.82
C TYR A 201 12.63 -10.84 5.41
N ASP A 202 11.33 -10.61 5.18
CA ASP A 202 10.68 -10.83 3.88
C ASP A 202 11.26 -9.94 2.78
N ARG A 203 11.71 -8.73 3.14
CA ARG A 203 12.38 -7.82 2.21
C ARG A 203 13.75 -8.33 1.76
N GLU A 204 14.40 -9.19 2.54
CA GLU A 204 15.68 -9.85 2.21
C GLU A 204 15.46 -11.22 1.55
N HIS A 205 14.29 -11.82 1.77
CA HIS A 205 13.95 -13.16 1.33
C HIS A 205 12.62 -13.15 0.58
N PRO A 206 12.56 -12.53 -0.61
CA PRO A 206 11.33 -12.41 -1.36
C PRO A 206 10.77 -13.78 -1.71
N ALA A 207 9.47 -13.98 -1.45
CA ALA A 207 8.79 -15.22 -1.76
C ALA A 207 8.70 -15.43 -3.28
N ALA A 208 8.77 -16.69 -3.71
CA ALA A 208 8.57 -17.05 -5.10
C ALA A 208 7.15 -16.66 -5.59
N PRO A 209 6.99 -16.27 -6.87
CA PRO A 209 5.69 -15.95 -7.45
C PRO A 209 4.68 -17.08 -7.28
N LYS A 210 3.54 -16.77 -6.64
CA LYS A 210 2.47 -17.73 -6.38
C LYS A 210 1.45 -17.72 -7.52
N ARG A 211 1.10 -18.92 -7.99
CA ARG A 211 0.11 -19.11 -9.06
C ARG A 211 -1.24 -18.46 -8.79
N GLU A 212 -1.65 -18.38 -7.53
CA GLU A 212 -2.92 -17.74 -7.13
C GLU A 212 -3.03 -16.27 -7.52
N PHE A 213 -1.90 -15.59 -7.77
CA PHE A 213 -1.83 -14.22 -8.25
C PHE A 213 -1.75 -14.10 -9.78
N ASP A 214 -1.38 -15.16 -10.50
CA ASP A 214 -1.16 -15.13 -11.95
C ASP A 214 -2.40 -14.62 -12.70
N LEU A 215 -3.59 -15.12 -12.37
CA LEU A 215 -4.85 -14.66 -12.97
C LEU A 215 -5.14 -13.17 -12.70
N GLY A 216 -4.88 -12.70 -11.47
CA GLY A 216 -5.10 -11.31 -11.11
C GLY A 216 -4.15 -10.37 -11.84
N ASN A 217 -2.88 -10.75 -11.90
CA ASN A 217 -1.83 -10.01 -12.61
C ASN A 217 -2.12 -9.99 -14.13
N ALA A 218 -2.64 -11.08 -14.68
CA ALA A 218 -3.01 -11.15 -16.09
C ALA A 218 -4.19 -10.22 -16.44
N VAL A 219 -5.23 -10.18 -15.61
CA VAL A 219 -6.34 -9.25 -15.79
C VAL A 219 -5.88 -7.80 -15.70
N HIS A 220 -4.99 -7.48 -14.74
CA HIS A 220 -4.36 -6.15 -14.65
C HIS A 220 -3.61 -5.79 -15.92
N ALA A 221 -2.65 -6.62 -16.33
CA ALA A 221 -1.79 -6.35 -17.47
C ALA A 221 -2.61 -6.18 -18.76
N GLU A 222 -3.59 -7.05 -19.00
CA GLU A 222 -4.45 -7.00 -20.19
C GLU A 222 -5.41 -5.80 -20.17
N LEU A 223 -5.93 -5.42 -18.99
CA LEU A 223 -6.83 -4.27 -18.87
C LEU A 223 -6.09 -2.95 -19.08
N LEU A 224 -4.92 -2.80 -18.46
CA LEU A 224 -4.16 -1.55 -18.42
C LEU A 224 -3.23 -1.38 -19.64
N GLY A 225 -2.87 -2.48 -20.31
CA GLY A 225 -1.89 -2.50 -21.40
C GLY A 225 -0.44 -2.33 -20.92
N GLU A 226 -0.20 -2.42 -19.62
CA GLU A 226 1.10 -2.27 -18.96
C GLU A 226 1.19 -3.25 -17.78
N GLY A 227 2.40 -3.71 -17.46
CA GLY A 227 2.64 -4.63 -16.35
C GLY A 227 3.28 -5.95 -16.79
N ALA A 228 2.79 -7.07 -16.25
CA ALA A 228 3.39 -8.37 -16.47
C ALA A 228 3.28 -8.83 -17.93
N VAL A 229 4.38 -9.37 -18.48
CA VAL A 229 4.37 -9.99 -19.80
C VAL A 229 3.67 -11.35 -19.69
N LEU A 230 2.57 -11.52 -20.42
CA LEU A 230 1.75 -12.73 -20.36
C LEU A 230 2.24 -13.78 -21.37
N ALA A 231 2.21 -15.05 -20.97
CA ALA A 231 2.52 -16.18 -21.83
C ALA A 231 1.33 -17.14 -21.87
N PRO A 232 0.37 -16.95 -22.79
CA PRO A 232 -0.68 -17.94 -23.05
C PRO A 232 -0.05 -19.23 -23.58
N LEU A 233 -0.35 -20.35 -22.94
CA LEU A 233 0.16 -21.67 -23.27
C LEU A 233 -0.99 -22.56 -23.74
N ASP A 234 -0.79 -23.27 -24.85
CA ASP A 234 -1.78 -24.18 -25.44
C ASP A 234 -1.81 -25.53 -24.71
N PHE A 235 -2.19 -25.49 -23.43
CA PHE A 235 -2.38 -26.66 -22.57
C PHE A 235 -3.63 -26.51 -21.68
N ASP A 236 -4.31 -27.63 -21.43
CA ASP A 236 -5.49 -27.68 -20.54
C ASP A 236 -5.12 -27.69 -19.04
N SER A 237 -3.94 -28.22 -18.73
CA SER A 237 -3.41 -28.34 -17.37
C SER A 237 -1.89 -28.55 -17.33
N TYR A 238 -1.26 -28.19 -16.20
CA TYR A 238 0.16 -28.43 -15.94
C TYR A 238 0.48 -29.87 -15.46
N GLN A 239 -0.27 -30.87 -15.92
CA GLN A 239 -0.08 -32.27 -15.51
C GLN A 239 0.96 -33.00 -16.37
N THR A 240 1.14 -32.57 -17.61
CA THR A 240 2.13 -33.17 -18.52
C THR A 240 3.50 -32.54 -18.31
N LYS A 241 4.55 -33.30 -18.60
CA LYS A 241 5.94 -32.81 -18.54
C LYS A 241 6.15 -31.59 -19.45
N ALA A 242 5.63 -31.65 -20.68
CA ALA A 242 5.69 -30.54 -21.63
C ALA A 242 5.02 -29.25 -21.11
N ALA A 243 3.86 -29.36 -20.46
CA ALA A 243 3.18 -28.19 -19.89
C ALA A 243 3.94 -27.60 -18.70
N GLN A 244 4.59 -28.44 -17.89
CA GLN A 244 5.43 -27.99 -16.76
C GLN A 244 6.71 -27.30 -17.27
N GLU A 245 7.37 -27.87 -18.27
CA GLU A 245 8.56 -27.27 -18.90
C GLU A 245 8.23 -25.91 -19.51
N ALA A 246 7.14 -25.79 -20.28
CA ALA A 246 6.71 -24.52 -20.85
C ALA A 246 6.35 -23.46 -19.79
N ARG A 247 5.73 -23.87 -18.67
CA ARG A 247 5.45 -22.99 -17.54
C ARG A 247 6.73 -22.48 -16.89
N ASP A 248 7.68 -23.38 -16.66
CA ASP A 248 8.92 -23.07 -15.95
C ASP A 248 9.85 -22.22 -16.82
N GLU A 249 9.87 -22.46 -18.14
CA GLU A 249 10.54 -21.61 -19.13
C GLU A 249 9.92 -20.20 -19.16
N ALA A 250 8.58 -20.09 -19.24
CA ALA A 250 7.92 -18.79 -19.19
C ALA A 250 8.25 -18.01 -17.90
N ARG A 251 8.28 -18.69 -16.75
CA ARG A 251 8.67 -18.07 -15.47
C ARG A 251 10.14 -17.66 -15.44
N ALA A 252 11.03 -18.47 -16.02
CA ALA A 252 12.45 -18.16 -16.12
C ALA A 252 12.69 -16.89 -16.98
N ASP A 253 11.85 -16.68 -17.99
CA ASP A 253 11.84 -15.47 -18.82
C ASP A 253 11.12 -14.27 -18.18
N GLY A 254 10.70 -14.36 -16.92
CA GLY A 254 9.94 -13.30 -16.24
C GLY A 254 8.50 -13.13 -16.72
N ARG A 255 7.95 -14.09 -17.48
CA ARG A 255 6.58 -14.06 -18.00
C ARG A 255 5.61 -14.79 -17.07
N VAL A 256 4.34 -14.41 -17.13
CA VAL A 256 3.25 -15.05 -16.37
C VAL A 256 2.60 -16.12 -17.25
N PRO A 257 2.81 -17.42 -16.96
CA PRO A 257 2.22 -18.50 -17.75
C PRO A 257 0.72 -18.65 -17.46
N LEU A 258 -0.09 -18.71 -18.50
CA LEU A 258 -1.54 -18.90 -18.43
C LEU A 258 -1.94 -20.09 -19.29
N LEU A 259 -2.72 -21.02 -18.75
CA LEU A 259 -3.36 -22.07 -19.54
C LEU A 259 -4.36 -21.46 -20.54
N ALA A 260 -4.68 -22.16 -21.63
CA ALA A 260 -5.60 -21.68 -22.66
C ALA A 260 -6.95 -21.19 -22.06
N LYS A 261 -7.55 -21.98 -21.17
CA LYS A 261 -8.78 -21.60 -20.44
C LYS A 261 -8.61 -20.40 -19.50
N GLU A 262 -7.43 -20.22 -18.92
CA GLU A 262 -7.13 -19.07 -18.04
C GLU A 262 -7.00 -17.80 -18.90
N TRP A 263 -6.42 -17.92 -20.10
CA TRP A 263 -6.37 -16.82 -21.06
C TRP A 263 -7.77 -16.41 -21.56
N GLU A 264 -8.61 -17.36 -21.93
CA GLU A 264 -10.01 -17.10 -22.28
C GLU A 264 -10.78 -16.42 -21.12
N GLN A 265 -10.54 -16.87 -19.88
CA GLN A 265 -11.11 -16.26 -18.69
C GLN A 265 -10.65 -14.80 -18.52
N VAL A 266 -9.35 -14.50 -18.69
CA VAL A 266 -8.81 -13.13 -18.65
C VAL A 266 -9.49 -12.24 -19.68
N GLN A 267 -9.60 -12.71 -20.92
CA GLN A 267 -10.25 -11.97 -22.00
C GLN A 267 -11.73 -11.67 -21.68
N ALA A 268 -12.47 -12.65 -21.17
CA ALA A 268 -13.86 -12.46 -20.75
C ALA A 268 -14.01 -11.49 -19.56
N MET A 269 -13.07 -11.54 -18.60
CA MET A 269 -13.03 -10.60 -17.47
C MET A 269 -12.75 -9.17 -17.96
N VAL A 270 -11.76 -8.96 -18.84
CA VAL A 270 -11.46 -7.64 -19.37
C VAL A 270 -12.61 -7.10 -20.22
N ALA A 271 -13.27 -7.95 -21.01
CA ALA A 271 -14.48 -7.58 -21.73
C ALA A 271 -15.60 -7.11 -20.78
N ALA A 272 -15.79 -7.77 -19.64
CA ALA A 272 -16.77 -7.35 -18.64
C ALA A 272 -16.45 -5.95 -18.07
N VAL A 273 -15.18 -5.64 -17.77
CA VAL A 273 -14.75 -4.29 -17.33
C VAL A 273 -15.02 -3.26 -18.41
N ARG A 274 -14.60 -3.54 -19.66
CA ARG A 274 -14.79 -2.62 -20.79
C ARG A 274 -16.27 -2.36 -21.11
N SER A 275 -17.13 -3.34 -20.91
CA SER A 275 -18.59 -3.21 -21.12
C SER A 275 -19.33 -2.54 -19.96
N HIS A 276 -18.70 -2.42 -18.78
CA HIS A 276 -19.35 -1.86 -17.61
C HIS A 276 -19.59 -0.34 -17.80
N PRO A 277 -20.80 0.20 -17.51
CA PRO A 277 -21.15 1.59 -17.83
C PRO A 277 -20.25 2.68 -17.26
N ILE A 278 -19.66 2.45 -16.07
CA ILE A 278 -18.74 3.40 -15.42
C ILE A 278 -17.28 2.98 -15.60
N ALA A 279 -16.91 1.73 -15.29
CA ALA A 279 -15.53 1.24 -15.40
C ALA A 279 -15.00 1.26 -16.85
N GLY A 280 -15.82 0.97 -17.86
CA GLY A 280 -15.39 1.00 -19.26
C GLY A 280 -14.84 2.39 -19.66
N PRO A 281 -15.63 3.47 -19.52
CA PRO A 281 -15.14 4.82 -19.72
C PRO A 281 -13.98 5.22 -18.80
N LEU A 282 -13.92 4.67 -17.57
CA LEU A 282 -12.85 4.91 -16.60
C LEU A 282 -11.49 4.32 -17.04
N PHE A 283 -11.47 3.22 -17.79
CA PHE A 283 -10.23 2.62 -18.32
C PHE A 283 -10.04 2.83 -19.83
N ALA A 284 -10.83 3.73 -20.44
CA ALA A 284 -10.70 4.00 -21.87
C ALA A 284 -9.27 4.50 -22.23
N PRO A 285 -8.68 4.04 -23.34
CA PRO A 285 -7.33 4.44 -23.75
C PRO A 285 -7.17 5.97 -23.83
N GLY A 286 -6.03 6.48 -23.38
CA GLY A 286 -5.70 7.91 -23.40
C GLY A 286 -6.35 8.74 -22.29
N MET A 287 -7.20 8.15 -21.45
CA MET A 287 -7.89 8.87 -20.38
C MET A 287 -7.14 8.87 -19.04
N GLY A 288 -5.98 8.20 -18.97
CA GLY A 288 -5.15 8.11 -17.78
C GLY A 288 -3.81 7.49 -18.10
N VAL A 289 -3.01 7.30 -17.05
CA VAL A 289 -1.68 6.70 -17.10
C VAL A 289 -1.69 5.47 -16.21
N ALA A 290 -1.35 4.32 -16.79
CA ALA A 290 -1.20 3.09 -16.03
C ALA A 290 0.11 3.12 -15.21
N GLU A 291 0.12 2.41 -14.09
CA GLU A 291 1.34 2.00 -13.38
C GLU A 291 2.37 3.13 -13.07
N ARG A 292 1.92 4.38 -12.98
CA ARG A 292 2.78 5.55 -12.71
C ARG A 292 3.43 5.43 -11.33
N SER A 293 4.74 5.29 -11.28
CA SER A 293 5.47 5.19 -10.03
C SER A 293 5.64 6.57 -9.41
N MET A 294 5.10 6.80 -8.22
CA MET A 294 5.15 8.08 -7.50
C MET A 294 5.92 7.94 -6.19
N TYR A 295 6.72 8.94 -5.87
CA TYR A 295 7.66 9.00 -4.76
C TYR A 295 7.56 10.34 -4.05
N TRP A 296 7.50 10.32 -2.72
CA TRP A 296 7.54 11.55 -1.92
C TRP A 296 8.23 11.28 -0.59
N THR A 297 8.59 12.34 0.11
CA THR A 297 9.06 12.24 1.50
C THR A 297 7.90 12.61 2.42
N ASP A 298 7.52 11.70 3.32
CA ASP A 298 6.54 12.00 4.36
C ASP A 298 7.07 13.13 5.26
N PRO A 299 6.38 14.29 5.35
CA PRO A 299 6.91 15.45 6.05
C PRO A 299 6.98 15.27 7.57
N ALA A 300 6.15 14.37 8.14
CA ALA A 300 6.11 14.14 9.58
C ALA A 300 7.28 13.27 10.07
N THR A 301 7.67 12.28 9.29
CA THR A 301 8.67 11.27 9.68
C THR A 301 9.99 11.37 8.91
N GLY A 302 10.01 12.07 7.77
CA GLY A 302 11.15 12.11 6.85
C GLY A 302 11.35 10.82 6.05
N VAL A 303 10.43 9.86 6.16
CA VAL A 303 10.49 8.58 5.45
C VAL A 303 10.20 8.79 3.96
N ARG A 304 11.00 8.17 3.09
CA ARG A 304 10.71 8.13 1.66
C ARG A 304 9.65 7.08 1.36
N CYS A 305 8.58 7.51 0.72
CA CYS A 305 7.40 6.73 0.39
C CYS A 305 7.30 6.53 -1.12
N ARG A 306 6.66 5.44 -1.53
CA ARG A 306 6.28 5.19 -2.91
C ARG A 306 4.90 4.59 -3.07
N ILE A 307 4.23 4.93 -4.16
CA ILE A 307 2.98 4.31 -4.62
C ILE A 307 3.05 4.09 -6.12
N ARG A 308 2.23 3.15 -6.60
CA ARG A 308 2.04 2.89 -8.01
C ARG A 308 0.58 2.51 -8.19
N PRO A 309 -0.29 3.45 -8.62
CA PRO A 309 -1.67 3.16 -8.93
C PRO A 309 -1.76 2.44 -10.25
N ASP A 310 -2.66 1.46 -10.29
CA ASP A 310 -2.96 0.71 -11.50
C ASP A 310 -3.39 1.66 -12.61
N TRP A 311 -4.18 2.69 -12.27
CA TRP A 311 -4.59 3.71 -13.22
C TRP A 311 -4.79 5.08 -12.57
N LEU A 312 -4.04 6.07 -13.04
CA LEU A 312 -4.20 7.47 -12.65
C LEU A 312 -4.94 8.22 -13.76
N ARG A 313 -6.20 8.63 -13.51
CA ARG A 313 -6.97 9.36 -14.50
C ARG A 313 -6.39 10.74 -14.77
N ASN A 314 -6.40 11.13 -16.04
CA ASN A 314 -6.14 12.49 -16.45
C ASN A 314 -7.18 13.40 -15.77
N ARG A 315 -6.69 14.39 -15.04
CA ARG A 315 -7.55 15.35 -14.36
C ARG A 315 -8.20 16.25 -15.40
N GLU A 316 -9.53 16.22 -15.46
CA GLU A 316 -10.31 17.15 -16.28
C GLU A 316 -10.24 18.57 -15.68
N THR A 317 -10.36 19.59 -16.53
CA THR A 317 -10.37 20.99 -16.08
C THR A 317 -11.53 21.22 -15.10
N GLY A 318 -11.22 21.61 -13.86
CA GLY A 318 -12.21 21.76 -12.79
C GLY A 318 -12.69 20.46 -12.16
N GLY A 319 -12.20 19.31 -12.62
CA GLY A 319 -12.50 17.99 -12.07
C GLY A 319 -11.60 17.60 -10.89
N ARG A 320 -12.06 16.59 -10.14
CA ARG A 320 -11.25 15.92 -9.10
C ARG A 320 -10.31 14.89 -9.74
N LEU A 321 -9.10 14.75 -9.21
CA LEU A 321 -8.19 13.66 -9.60
C LEU A 321 -8.77 12.33 -9.12
N ILE A 322 -8.76 11.30 -9.97
CA ILE A 322 -9.25 9.96 -9.64
C ILE A 322 -8.10 8.98 -9.75
N VAL A 323 -7.76 8.35 -8.62
CA VAL A 323 -6.82 7.24 -8.52
C VAL A 323 -7.62 5.95 -8.51
N VAL A 324 -7.27 4.99 -9.35
CA VAL A 324 -7.99 3.73 -9.48
C VAL A 324 -7.06 2.55 -9.19
N ASP A 325 -7.57 1.57 -8.47
CA ASP A 325 -6.90 0.31 -8.19
C ASP A 325 -7.88 -0.85 -8.45
N VAL A 326 -7.47 -1.80 -9.28
CA VAL A 326 -8.24 -2.95 -9.72
C VAL A 326 -7.98 -4.10 -8.75
N LYS A 327 -9.05 -4.73 -8.27
CA LYS A 327 -8.95 -5.88 -7.36
C LYS A 327 -9.77 -7.03 -7.89
N THR A 328 -9.17 -8.20 -8.05
CA THR A 328 -9.97 -9.41 -8.26
C THR A 328 -10.47 -9.93 -6.91
N ALA A 329 -11.73 -10.34 -6.86
CA ALA A 329 -12.41 -10.76 -5.65
C ALA A 329 -13.20 -12.05 -5.88
N ARG A 330 -13.44 -12.81 -4.80
CA ARG A 330 -14.31 -13.98 -4.85
C ARG A 330 -15.78 -13.59 -5.01
N ALA A 331 -16.19 -12.52 -4.33
CA ALA A 331 -17.53 -11.96 -4.37
C ALA A 331 -17.43 -10.43 -4.35
N VAL A 332 -18.39 -9.78 -5.00
CA VAL A 332 -18.44 -8.32 -5.16
C VAL A 332 -19.70 -7.71 -4.56
N ASP A 333 -20.45 -8.46 -3.75
CA ASP A 333 -21.53 -7.88 -2.95
C ASP A 333 -20.94 -6.99 -1.83
N PRO A 334 -21.68 -5.97 -1.36
CA PRO A 334 -21.16 -5.01 -0.38
C PRO A 334 -20.58 -5.64 0.90
N ALA A 335 -21.18 -6.70 1.43
CA ALA A 335 -20.74 -7.31 2.68
C ALA A 335 -19.38 -8.02 2.52
N ALA A 336 -19.22 -8.75 1.41
CA ALA A 336 -17.94 -9.37 1.06
C ALA A 336 -16.84 -8.32 0.84
N LEU A 337 -17.15 -7.21 0.16
CA LEU A 337 -16.19 -6.14 -0.09
C LEU A 337 -15.79 -5.38 1.17
N GLN A 338 -16.73 -5.09 2.08
CA GLN A 338 -16.42 -4.49 3.39
C GLN A 338 -15.43 -5.36 4.18
N ARG A 339 -15.66 -6.67 4.21
CA ARG A 339 -14.76 -7.63 4.85
C ARG A 339 -13.38 -7.62 4.20
N ALA A 340 -13.32 -7.69 2.87
CA ALA A 340 -12.07 -7.65 2.12
C ALA A 340 -11.28 -6.35 2.36
N VAL A 341 -11.96 -5.20 2.40
CA VAL A 341 -11.36 -3.88 2.67
C VAL A 341 -10.73 -3.83 4.07
N TYR A 342 -11.34 -4.46 5.05
CA TYR A 342 -10.79 -4.54 6.40
C TYR A 342 -9.63 -5.54 6.50
N GLU A 343 -9.86 -6.80 6.07
CA GLU A 343 -8.89 -7.90 6.18
C GLU A 343 -7.60 -7.62 5.41
N HIS A 344 -7.71 -7.05 4.21
CA HIS A 344 -6.55 -6.67 3.41
C HIS A 344 -6.06 -5.24 3.71
N GLY A 345 -6.70 -4.49 4.59
CA GLY A 345 -6.25 -3.13 4.91
C GLY A 345 -6.32 -2.15 3.72
N TYR A 346 -7.25 -2.32 2.78
CA TYR A 346 -7.38 -1.46 1.60
C TYR A 346 -7.73 0.00 1.95
N HIS A 347 -8.35 0.25 3.10
CA HIS A 347 -8.54 1.60 3.62
C HIS A 347 -7.22 2.32 3.93
N ALA A 348 -6.21 1.60 4.45
CA ALA A 348 -4.85 2.13 4.62
C ALA A 348 -4.17 2.34 3.27
N GLN A 349 -4.39 1.44 2.29
CA GLN A 349 -3.90 1.63 0.92
C GLN A 349 -4.46 2.91 0.28
N ALA A 350 -5.78 3.06 0.22
CA ALA A 350 -6.42 4.24 -0.35
C ALA A 350 -5.93 5.53 0.31
N ALA A 351 -5.89 5.59 1.64
CA ALA A 351 -5.40 6.76 2.37
C ALA A 351 -3.94 7.09 2.05
N PHE A 352 -3.07 6.08 1.89
CA PHE A 352 -1.66 6.29 1.57
C PHE A 352 -1.47 6.82 0.15
N TYR A 353 -2.25 6.31 -0.80
CA TYR A 353 -2.22 6.77 -2.19
C TYR A 353 -2.73 8.21 -2.31
N LEU A 354 -3.83 8.54 -1.62
CA LEU A 354 -4.34 9.91 -1.53
C LEU A 354 -3.31 10.85 -0.91
N ALA A 355 -2.59 10.42 0.14
CA ALA A 355 -1.51 11.20 0.74
C ALA A 355 -0.37 11.47 -0.25
N GLY A 356 0.04 10.47 -1.04
CA GLY A 356 1.09 10.61 -2.06
C GLY A 356 0.73 11.59 -3.17
N VAL A 357 -0.47 11.47 -3.77
CA VAL A 357 -0.90 12.41 -4.82
C VAL A 357 -1.10 13.83 -4.29
N LYS A 358 -1.46 13.99 -3.01
CA LYS A 358 -1.53 15.29 -2.33
C LYS A 358 -0.16 15.88 -2.09
N ALA A 359 0.78 15.10 -1.56
CA ALA A 359 2.16 15.53 -1.32
C ALA A 359 2.85 15.99 -2.62
N LEU A 360 2.48 15.40 -3.75
CA LEU A 360 2.96 15.77 -5.08
C LEU A 360 2.19 16.91 -5.76
N GLY A 361 1.14 17.45 -5.12
CA GLY A 361 0.36 18.56 -5.67
C GLY A 361 -0.51 18.20 -6.89
N LEU A 362 -0.73 16.91 -7.16
CA LEU A 362 -1.43 16.43 -8.38
C LEU A 362 -2.95 16.70 -8.38
N HIS A 363 -3.53 16.88 -7.20
CA HIS A 363 -4.97 17.01 -7.01
C HIS A 363 -5.56 18.37 -7.39
N GLY A 364 -4.71 19.40 -7.55
CA GLY A 364 -5.16 20.77 -7.78
C GLY A 364 -6.02 21.27 -6.61
N ASP A 365 -7.14 21.92 -6.92
CA ASP A 365 -8.01 22.58 -5.92
C ASP A 365 -9.15 21.70 -5.39
N GLN A 366 -9.16 20.40 -5.74
CA GLN A 366 -10.22 19.47 -5.35
C GLN A 366 -9.65 18.29 -4.59
N GLU A 367 -10.42 17.75 -3.65
CA GLU A 367 -10.04 16.54 -2.91
C GLU A 367 -9.96 15.35 -3.89
N PRO A 368 -8.80 14.67 -4.00
CA PRO A 368 -8.65 13.52 -4.89
C PRO A 368 -9.49 12.34 -4.38
N ALA A 369 -9.95 11.51 -5.30
CA ALA A 369 -10.72 10.31 -5.00
C ALA A 369 -9.91 9.04 -5.26
N PHE A 370 -10.15 8.03 -4.45
CA PHE A 370 -9.59 6.69 -4.64
C PHE A 370 -10.72 5.70 -4.88
N VAL A 371 -10.73 5.06 -6.04
CA VAL A 371 -11.76 4.12 -6.46
C VAL A 371 -11.16 2.74 -6.61
N PHE A 372 -11.69 1.78 -5.87
CA PHE A 372 -11.42 0.37 -6.12
C PHE A 372 -12.36 -0.14 -7.22
N ALA A 373 -11.81 -0.78 -8.24
CA ALA A 373 -12.56 -1.56 -9.22
C ALA A 373 -12.50 -3.04 -8.84
N PHE A 374 -13.46 -3.50 -8.04
CA PHE A 374 -13.54 -4.92 -7.66
C PHE A 374 -14.19 -5.74 -8.77
N GLN A 375 -13.54 -6.81 -9.18
CA GLN A 375 -14.05 -7.72 -10.19
C GLN A 375 -14.13 -9.17 -9.67
N SER A 376 -15.30 -9.80 -9.85
CA SER A 376 -15.46 -11.21 -9.53
C SER A 376 -14.72 -12.12 -10.52
N LYS A 377 -14.12 -13.21 -10.02
CA LYS A 377 -13.38 -14.18 -10.84
C LYS A 377 -14.28 -15.21 -11.55
N THR A 378 -15.58 -15.21 -11.30
CA THR A 378 -16.54 -16.19 -11.83
C THR A 378 -17.56 -15.51 -12.76
N PRO A 379 -18.01 -16.15 -13.85
CA PRO A 379 -19.08 -15.62 -14.68
C PRO A 379 -20.30 -15.20 -13.83
N PRO A 380 -20.94 -14.05 -14.13
CA PRO A 380 -20.73 -13.18 -15.30
C PRO A 380 -19.65 -12.08 -15.11
N TYR A 381 -18.64 -12.32 -14.26
CA TYR A 381 -17.49 -11.43 -14.04
C TYR A 381 -17.87 -10.00 -13.63
N LEU A 382 -18.86 -9.91 -12.74
CA LEU A 382 -19.40 -8.67 -12.20
C LEU A 382 -18.30 -7.72 -11.69
N VAL A 383 -18.47 -6.44 -11.98
CA VAL A 383 -17.59 -5.33 -11.56
C VAL A 383 -18.35 -4.42 -10.60
N HIS A 384 -17.70 -4.02 -9.50
CA HIS A 384 -18.23 -3.11 -8.50
C HIS A 384 -17.18 -2.03 -8.20
N LEU A 385 -17.51 -0.78 -8.50
CA LEU A 385 -16.68 0.37 -8.17
C LEU A 385 -16.98 0.87 -6.76
N VAL A 386 -15.95 1.00 -5.92
CA VAL A 386 -16.09 1.38 -4.51
C VAL A 386 -15.15 2.53 -4.19
N GLU A 387 -15.71 3.64 -3.72
CA GLU A 387 -14.99 4.72 -3.04
C GLU A 387 -15.21 4.55 -1.53
N LEU A 388 -14.15 4.62 -0.73
CA LEU A 388 -14.26 4.48 0.71
C LEU A 388 -14.68 5.80 1.35
N ASP A 389 -15.49 5.70 2.41
CA ASP A 389 -15.96 6.87 3.14
C ASP A 389 -14.85 7.53 3.98
N PHE A 390 -15.13 8.77 4.40
CA PHE A 390 -14.18 9.55 5.18
C PHE A 390 -13.75 8.88 6.51
N PRO A 391 -14.65 8.25 7.30
CA PRO A 391 -14.26 7.47 8.48
C PRO A 391 -13.25 6.35 8.17
N ALA A 392 -13.48 5.54 7.12
CA ALA A 392 -12.56 4.47 6.75
C ALA A 392 -11.19 5.03 6.32
N LEU A 393 -11.17 6.10 5.53
CA LEU A 393 -9.93 6.76 5.11
C LEU A 393 -9.17 7.37 6.29
N THR A 394 -9.88 7.94 7.26
CA THR A 394 -9.27 8.50 8.48
C THR A 394 -8.58 7.40 9.30
N LEU A 395 -9.24 6.24 9.48
CA LEU A 395 -8.63 5.09 10.15
C LEU A 395 -7.43 4.54 9.35
N GLY A 396 -7.53 4.53 8.02
CA GLY A 396 -6.43 4.17 7.13
C GLY A 396 -5.21 5.08 7.31
N ALA A 397 -5.43 6.39 7.33
CA ALA A 397 -4.39 7.39 7.56
C ALA A 397 -3.72 7.23 8.93
N ALA A 398 -4.51 7.00 9.99
CA ALA A 398 -3.97 6.75 11.34
C ALA A 398 -3.12 5.48 11.41
N ARG A 399 -3.52 4.41 10.69
CA ARG A 399 -2.70 3.19 10.54
C ARG A 399 -1.38 3.48 9.83
N ASN A 400 -1.42 4.22 8.72
CA ASN A 400 -0.23 4.60 7.97
C ASN A 400 0.73 5.46 8.80
N GLU A 401 0.21 6.44 9.53
CA GLU A 401 1.01 7.30 10.41
C GLU A 401 1.75 6.48 11.47
N ARG A 402 1.04 5.53 12.13
CA ARG A 402 1.67 4.61 13.09
C ARG A 402 2.76 3.77 12.42
N ALA A 403 2.48 3.20 11.25
CA ALA A 403 3.44 2.37 10.53
C ALA A 403 4.69 3.17 10.09
N LEU A 404 4.51 4.40 9.60
CA LEU A 404 5.60 5.29 9.20
C LEU A 404 6.50 5.64 10.39
N ARG A 405 5.95 5.93 11.56
CA ARG A 405 6.73 6.19 12.78
C ARG A 405 7.53 4.96 13.21
N ILE A 406 6.91 3.77 13.16
CA ILE A 406 7.60 2.50 13.45
C ILE A 406 8.73 2.28 12.45
N TYR A 407 8.46 2.46 11.15
CA TYR A 407 9.46 2.32 10.09
C TYR A 407 10.63 3.27 10.27
N ALA A 408 10.37 4.55 10.53
CA ALA A 408 11.39 5.57 10.79
C ALA A 408 12.28 5.19 11.97
N GLU A 409 11.69 4.70 13.05
CA GLU A 409 12.43 4.25 14.24
C GLU A 409 13.28 3.00 13.95
N CYS A 410 12.74 2.04 13.21
CA CYS A 410 13.48 0.85 12.78
C CYS A 410 14.68 1.22 11.90
N GLN A 411 14.48 2.14 10.94
CA GLN A 411 15.57 2.66 10.11
C GLN A 411 16.64 3.40 10.93
N ARG A 412 16.22 4.21 11.91
CA ARG A 412 17.12 5.00 12.74
C ARG A 412 17.97 4.15 13.68
N THR A 413 17.40 3.09 14.24
CA THR A 413 18.04 2.25 15.26
C THR A 413 18.67 0.98 14.71
N GLY A 414 18.24 0.52 13.54
CA GLY A 414 18.56 -0.80 13.01
C GLY A 414 17.82 -1.94 13.72
N VAL A 415 16.93 -1.63 14.67
CA VAL A 415 16.18 -2.63 15.44
C VAL A 415 14.81 -2.83 14.83
N TRP A 416 14.47 -4.07 14.48
CA TRP A 416 13.20 -4.47 13.88
C TRP A 416 12.46 -5.40 14.84
N PRO A 417 11.59 -4.89 15.72
CA PRO A 417 10.97 -5.69 16.77
C PRO A 417 9.95 -6.70 16.21
N GLY A 418 9.81 -7.84 16.90
CA GLY A 418 8.76 -8.83 16.69
C GLY A 418 7.46 -8.48 17.41
N PHE A 419 6.70 -9.48 17.85
CA PHE A 419 5.45 -9.26 18.61
C PHE A 419 5.72 -9.00 20.10
N ASN A 420 6.31 -9.98 20.79
CA ASN A 420 6.79 -9.86 22.16
C ASN A 420 7.83 -10.95 22.43
N ASP A 421 8.67 -10.71 23.43
CA ASP A 421 9.68 -11.66 23.91
C ASP A 421 9.24 -12.31 25.24
N GLN A 422 7.93 -12.31 25.53
CA GLN A 422 7.36 -12.72 26.80
C GLN A 422 6.29 -13.79 26.62
N ILE A 423 6.07 -14.61 27.65
CA ILE A 423 4.97 -15.58 27.64
C ILE A 423 3.65 -14.80 27.62
N THR A 424 2.91 -14.95 26.53
CA THR A 424 1.59 -14.32 26.37
C THR A 424 0.53 -15.27 26.91
N TYR A 425 -0.22 -14.84 27.93
CA TYR A 425 -1.45 -15.52 28.30
C TYR A 425 -2.52 -15.20 27.26
N LEU A 426 -2.94 -16.22 26.50
CA LEU A 426 -3.86 -16.06 25.39
C LEU A 426 -5.24 -16.64 25.74
N PRO A 427 -6.27 -15.82 26.00
CA PRO A 427 -7.63 -16.32 26.18
C PRO A 427 -8.19 -16.83 24.85
N LEU A 428 -9.23 -17.66 24.93
CA LEU A 428 -10.01 -18.01 23.75
C LEU A 428 -10.59 -16.74 23.11
N PRO A 429 -10.79 -16.70 21.78
CA PRO A 429 -11.52 -15.61 21.16
C PRO A 429 -12.89 -15.42 21.83
N PRO A 430 -13.36 -14.18 22.10
CA PRO A 430 -14.57 -13.95 22.89
C PRO A 430 -15.82 -14.66 22.36
N TYR A 431 -15.92 -14.85 21.04
CA TYR A 431 -17.04 -15.58 20.45
C TYR A 431 -17.01 -17.09 20.75
N ALA A 432 -15.80 -17.69 20.82
CA ALA A 432 -15.62 -19.10 21.11
C ALA A 432 -15.76 -19.34 22.61
N GLU A 433 -15.16 -18.48 23.43
CA GLU A 433 -15.33 -18.49 24.89
C GLU A 433 -16.82 -18.42 25.27
N LYS A 434 -17.56 -17.46 24.69
CA LYS A 434 -19.00 -17.34 24.96
C LYS A 434 -19.78 -18.59 24.55
N ARG A 435 -19.57 -19.09 23.34
CA ARG A 435 -20.29 -20.28 22.83
C ARG A 435 -20.00 -21.51 23.67
N ASP A 436 -18.73 -21.77 23.97
CA ASP A 436 -18.32 -22.98 24.67
C ASP A 436 -18.68 -22.90 26.16
N ASN A 437 -18.68 -21.70 26.75
CA ASN A 437 -19.27 -21.50 28.08
C ASN A 437 -20.76 -21.85 28.07
N GLU A 438 -21.54 -21.42 27.07
CA GLU A 438 -22.97 -21.74 27.00
C GLU A 438 -23.25 -23.24 26.76
N GLU A 439 -22.33 -23.95 26.10
CA GLU A 439 -22.50 -25.38 25.75
C GLU A 439 -21.98 -26.34 26.82
N TYR A 440 -20.88 -26.00 27.52
CA TYR A 440 -20.13 -26.95 28.34
C TYR A 440 -19.97 -26.56 29.82
N LEU A 441 -20.26 -25.32 30.21
CA LEU A 441 -20.13 -24.82 31.60
C LEU A 441 -21.47 -24.30 32.11
#